data_AF-A0A1R3KY20-F1
#
_entry.id   AF-A0A1R3KY20-F1
#
_cell.length_a   1.000
_cell.length_b   1.000
_cell.length_c   1.000
_cell.angle_alpha   90.00
_cell.angle_beta   90.00
_cell.angle_gamma   90.00
#
_symmetry.space_group_name_H-M   'P 1'
#
loop_
_entity.id
_entity.type
_entity.pdbx_description
1 polymer ?
#
loop_
_entity_poly.entity_id
_entity_poly.type
_entity_poly.pdbx_seq_one_letter_code
_entity_poly.pdbx_strand_id
1 'polypeptide(L)'
;MGKTISSLLLLPPILVVFCICLQFVTAVDTITPSKSIKDPEFIVSQGGVFRLGFFNFANSTNRYVGIWYNQIPVQTVIWVANRNKPLKDSSGILKISETGNLVVSNGQEEILWSSNVTNLVGSNTSALLLDSGNLVLKNEDENRTTIWESFQHPSNGYLPDMKLSTNLRTGQKVKLSSWKSPSDPSEGRKDKVEINMGNLPLFKFEELATATNNFDITKKLGQGGFGPVYKGTLQDGKEIAVKRLSRASGQGLEEFMNEAVVISKLQGENACL
;
A
#
# COMPACT_ATOMS: atom_id res chain seq x y z
N MET A 1 37.30 59.30 -40.93
CA MET A 1 36.06 59.52 -40.15
C MET A 1 35.05 58.46 -40.60
N GLY A 2 34.51 57.53 -39.82
CA GLY A 2 34.70 57.11 -38.42
C GLY A 2 34.32 55.62 -38.36
N LYS A 3 34.99 54.85 -37.49
CA LYS A 3 34.74 53.41 -37.30
C LYS A 3 33.58 53.22 -36.33
N THR A 4 32.54 52.51 -36.73
CA THR A 4 31.42 52.12 -35.86
C THR A 4 31.82 50.87 -35.08
N ILE A 5 32.06 51.01 -33.77
CA ILE A 5 32.30 49.90 -32.85
C ILE A 5 30.94 49.47 -32.31
N SER A 6 30.43 48.32 -32.74
CA SER A 6 29.26 47.67 -32.14
C SER A 6 29.69 47.01 -30.83
N SER A 7 29.33 47.62 -29.70
CA SER A 7 29.55 47.05 -28.36
C SER A 7 28.62 45.86 -28.13
N LEU A 8 29.19 44.68 -27.97
CA LEU A 8 28.48 43.48 -27.54
C LEU A 8 28.18 43.59 -26.04
N LEU A 9 26.93 43.88 -25.67
CA LEU A 9 26.47 43.83 -24.28
C LEU A 9 26.37 42.35 -23.85
N LEU A 10 27.37 41.87 -23.11
CA LEU A 10 27.31 40.60 -22.39
C LEU A 10 26.42 40.80 -21.15
N LEU A 11 25.22 40.23 -21.17
CA LEU A 11 24.38 40.11 -19.98
C LEU A 11 25.04 39.13 -18.99
N PRO A 12 25.07 39.44 -17.68
CA PRO A 12 25.64 38.53 -16.69
C PRO A 12 24.77 37.27 -16.57
N PRO A 13 25.36 36.09 -16.29
CA PRO A 13 24.58 34.88 -16.06
C PRO A 13 23.76 35.07 -14.80
N ILE A 14 22.43 35.08 -14.95
CA ILE A 14 21.48 35.04 -13.83
C ILE A 14 21.73 33.70 -13.12
N LEU A 15 22.41 33.77 -11.98
CA LEU A 15 22.57 32.66 -11.06
C LEU A 15 21.17 32.34 -10.51
N VAL A 16 20.44 31.43 -11.16
CA VAL A 16 19.22 30.83 -10.63
C VAL A 16 19.66 29.97 -9.45
N VAL A 17 19.75 30.58 -8.27
CA VAL A 17 19.83 29.87 -7.01
C VAL A 17 18.49 29.17 -6.85
N PHE A 18 18.42 27.93 -7.34
CA PHE A 18 17.35 27.02 -7.02
C PHE A 18 17.49 26.77 -5.52
N CYS A 19 16.80 27.58 -4.74
CA CYS A 19 16.66 27.39 -3.30
C CYS A 19 15.85 26.11 -3.15
N ILE A 20 16.52 24.95 -3.22
CA ILE A 20 15.99 23.71 -2.69
C ILE A 20 15.91 23.97 -1.20
N CYS A 21 14.78 24.53 -0.76
CA CYS A 21 14.35 24.35 0.60
C CYS A 21 14.27 22.84 0.80
N LEU A 22 15.37 22.25 1.28
CA LEU A 22 15.35 20.96 1.95
C LEU A 22 14.49 21.20 3.19
N GLN A 23 13.17 21.21 3.00
CA GLN A 23 12.25 21.07 4.10
C GLN A 23 12.52 19.66 4.63
N PHE A 24 13.36 19.58 5.66
CA PHE A 24 13.37 18.45 6.56
C PHE A 24 12.00 18.47 7.26
N VAL A 25 10.97 18.00 6.56
CA VAL A 25 9.71 17.64 7.19
C VAL A 25 10.08 16.50 8.13
N THR A 26 10.06 16.77 9.42
CA THR A 26 10.07 15.69 10.41
C THR A 26 8.88 14.80 10.08
N ALA A 27 9.15 13.54 9.69
CA ALA A 27 8.10 12.58 9.42
C ALA A 27 7.26 12.49 10.70
N VAL A 28 6.04 13.01 10.65
CA VAL A 28 5.06 12.73 11.68
C VAL A 28 4.46 11.40 11.26
N ASP A 29 4.65 10.37 12.07
CA ASP A 29 4.18 9.00 11.87
C ASP A 29 3.03 8.63 12.82
N THR A 30 2.72 9.54 13.76
CA THR A 30 1.80 9.31 14.87
C THR A 30 0.62 10.29 14.85
N ILE A 31 -0.58 9.76 15.09
CA ILE A 31 -1.82 10.51 15.33
C ILE A 31 -2.18 10.38 16.80
N THR A 32 -2.24 11.51 17.50
CA THR A 32 -2.67 11.61 18.89
C THR A 32 -4.10 12.14 18.98
N PRO A 33 -4.78 12.07 20.14
CA PRO A 33 -6.12 12.64 20.30
C PRO A 33 -6.21 14.15 20.03
N SER A 34 -5.11 14.87 20.24
CA SER A 34 -4.99 16.30 19.95
C SER A 34 -4.76 16.64 18.48
N LYS A 35 -4.46 15.64 17.63
CA LYS A 35 -4.12 15.85 16.22
C LYS A 35 -5.13 15.13 15.32
N SER A 36 -5.50 15.81 14.25
CA SER A 36 -6.26 15.22 13.15
C SER A 36 -5.51 15.40 11.85
N ILE A 37 -5.76 14.53 10.89
CA ILE A 37 -5.31 14.66 9.51
C ILE A 37 -6.54 15.10 8.72
N LYS A 38 -6.46 16.27 8.08
CA LYS A 38 -7.51 16.74 7.16
C LYS A 38 -7.05 16.57 5.73
N ASP A 39 -7.97 16.39 4.79
CA ASP A 39 -7.62 16.36 3.36
C ASP A 39 -7.02 17.73 2.92
N PRO A 40 -5.80 17.82 2.32
CA PRO A 40 -4.95 16.75 1.75
C PRO A 40 -3.70 16.39 2.58
N GLU A 41 -3.69 16.68 3.87
CA GLU A 41 -2.60 16.32 4.79
C GLU A 41 -2.37 14.81 4.85
N PHE A 42 -1.16 14.43 5.24
CA PHE A 42 -0.75 13.04 5.43
C PHE A 42 0.33 12.93 6.50
N ILE A 43 0.51 11.71 7.00
CA ILE A 43 1.63 11.30 7.83
C ILE A 43 2.53 10.35 7.05
N VAL A 44 3.79 10.26 7.44
CA VAL A 44 4.80 9.40 6.80
C VAL A 44 5.41 8.52 7.87
N SER A 45 5.63 7.24 7.56
CA SER A 45 6.33 6.32 8.45
C SER A 45 7.75 6.82 8.74
N GLN A 46 8.31 6.45 9.88
CA GLN A 46 9.59 6.99 10.37
C GLN A 46 10.73 6.92 9.33
N GLY A 47 10.87 5.78 8.64
CA GLY A 47 11.87 5.56 7.59
C GLY A 47 11.48 6.11 6.22
N GLY A 48 10.33 6.77 6.08
CA GLY A 48 9.90 7.39 4.83
C GLY A 48 9.36 6.43 3.79
N VAL A 49 9.05 5.19 4.17
CA VAL A 49 8.64 4.10 3.24
C VAL A 49 7.17 4.24 2.84
N PHE A 50 6.29 4.48 3.81
CA PHE A 50 4.84 4.54 3.63
C PHE A 50 4.29 5.90 4.06
N ARG A 51 3.14 6.27 3.51
CA ARG A 51 2.35 7.42 3.96
C ARG A 51 0.89 7.06 4.10
N LEU A 52 0.23 7.71 5.05
CA LEU A 52 -1.21 7.59 5.33
C LEU A 52 -1.86 8.95 5.18
N GLY A 53 -2.95 9.01 4.41
CA GLY A 53 -3.71 10.23 4.22
C GLY A 53 -4.93 10.04 3.33
N PHE A 54 -5.50 11.16 2.89
CA PHE A 54 -6.62 11.17 1.96
C PHE A 54 -6.14 11.08 0.50
N PHE A 55 -6.87 10.35 -0.32
CA PHE A 55 -6.60 10.24 -1.75
C PHE A 55 -7.87 9.98 -2.55
N ASN A 56 -7.75 10.04 -3.87
CA ASN A 56 -8.75 9.59 -4.84
C ASN A 56 -8.05 8.86 -6.00
N PHE A 57 -8.80 8.03 -6.72
CA PHE A 57 -8.31 7.44 -7.97
C PHE A 57 -8.49 8.42 -9.13
N ALA A 58 -7.64 8.33 -10.16
CA ALA A 58 -7.61 9.27 -11.28
C ALA A 58 -8.97 9.54 -11.95
N ASN A 59 -9.86 8.54 -11.97
CA ASN A 59 -11.18 8.60 -12.62
C ASN A 59 -12.34 8.68 -11.62
N SER A 60 -12.09 9.07 -10.37
CA SER A 60 -13.10 9.10 -9.31
C SER A 60 -13.00 10.36 -8.46
N THR A 61 -14.15 10.93 -8.12
CA THR A 61 -14.29 12.03 -7.15
C THR A 61 -14.45 11.53 -5.72
N ASN A 62 -14.63 10.22 -5.52
CA ASN A 62 -14.70 9.63 -4.20
C ASN A 62 -13.36 9.82 -3.48
N ARG A 63 -13.40 10.27 -2.22
CA ARG A 63 -12.20 10.32 -1.36
C ARG A 63 -12.16 9.14 -0.40
N TYR A 64 -10.95 8.64 -0.22
CA TYR A 64 -10.64 7.52 0.65
C TYR A 64 -9.46 7.89 1.56
N VAL A 65 -9.40 7.25 2.72
CA VAL A 65 -8.21 7.19 3.57
C VAL A 65 -7.51 5.87 3.30
N GLY A 66 -6.21 5.92 3.05
CA GLY A 66 -5.44 4.72 2.80
C GLY A 66 -3.95 4.88 3.05
N ILE A 67 -3.24 3.77 2.91
CA ILE A 67 -1.79 3.71 3.04
C ILE A 67 -1.22 3.38 1.67
N TRP A 68 -0.18 4.10 1.25
CA TRP A 68 0.52 3.85 -0.01
C TRP A 68 2.02 4.13 0.12
N TYR A 69 2.80 3.64 -0.84
CA TYR A 69 4.24 3.89 -0.85
C TYR A 69 4.54 5.39 -1.03
N ASN A 70 5.46 5.90 -0.22
CA ASN A 70 5.81 7.31 -0.23
C ASN A 70 6.75 7.69 -1.38
N GLN A 71 7.69 6.80 -1.72
CA GLN A 71 8.75 7.06 -2.69
C GLN A 71 8.47 6.51 -4.10
N ILE A 72 7.29 5.91 -4.33
CA ILE A 72 6.90 5.40 -5.65
C ILE A 72 6.10 6.50 -6.37
N PRO A 73 6.49 6.91 -7.61
CA PRO A 73 5.79 7.96 -8.37
C PRO A 73 4.33 7.62 -8.69
N VAL A 74 4.04 6.33 -8.85
CA VAL A 74 2.67 5.83 -9.05
C VAL A 74 2.06 5.50 -7.69
N GLN A 75 0.81 5.93 -7.47
CA GLN A 75 0.10 5.72 -6.22
C GLN A 75 -0.30 4.25 -6.02
N THR A 76 0.62 3.47 -5.45
CA THR A 76 0.40 2.07 -5.11
C THR A 76 -0.18 1.96 -3.70
N VAL A 77 -1.51 1.87 -3.62
CA VAL A 77 -2.27 1.75 -2.37
C VAL A 77 -2.26 0.32 -1.86
N ILE A 78 -1.97 0.14 -0.58
CA ILE A 78 -1.84 -1.18 0.08
C ILE A 78 -2.96 -1.44 1.09
N TRP A 79 -3.63 -0.39 1.55
CA TRP A 79 -4.73 -0.48 2.51
C TRP A 79 -5.69 0.70 2.38
N VAL A 80 -7.00 0.47 2.57
CA VAL A 80 -8.06 1.49 2.47
C VAL A 80 -9.05 1.32 3.61
N ALA A 81 -9.24 2.37 4.41
CA ALA A 81 -10.14 2.38 5.56
C ALA A 81 -11.62 2.36 5.13
N ASN A 82 -12.09 3.47 4.57
CA ASN A 82 -13.48 3.71 4.23
C ASN A 82 -13.86 3.16 2.83
N ARG A 83 -13.32 1.98 2.48
CA ARG A 83 -13.44 1.38 1.13
C ARG A 83 -14.88 1.19 0.64
N ASN A 84 -15.81 0.91 1.56
CA ASN A 84 -17.23 0.65 1.27
C ASN A 84 -18.11 1.90 1.45
N LYS A 85 -17.60 2.96 2.09
CA LYS A 85 -18.34 4.21 2.38
C LYS A 85 -17.44 5.43 2.10
N PRO A 86 -17.16 5.74 0.82
CA PRO A 86 -16.29 6.86 0.44
C PRO A 86 -16.87 8.22 0.83
N LEU A 87 -16.01 9.21 1.02
CA LEU A 87 -16.43 10.61 1.03
C LEU A 87 -16.75 11.06 -0.40
N LYS A 88 -17.62 12.06 -0.50
CA LYS A 88 -18.02 12.70 -1.77
C LYS A 88 -17.39 14.07 -2.00
N ASP A 89 -16.63 14.54 -1.03
CA ASP A 89 -15.95 15.82 -1.03
C ASP A 89 -14.63 15.73 -0.24
N SER A 90 -13.93 16.86 -0.11
CA SER A 90 -12.67 17.00 0.63
C SER A 90 -12.86 17.46 2.09
N SER A 91 -14.04 17.24 2.69
CA SER A 91 -14.29 17.57 4.10
C SER A 91 -13.78 16.51 5.09
N GLY A 92 -13.04 15.51 4.58
CA GLY A 92 -12.62 14.35 5.34
C GLY A 92 -11.66 14.68 6.49
N ILE A 93 -11.91 14.04 7.63
CA ILE A 93 -11.08 14.13 8.84
C ILE A 93 -10.78 12.72 9.34
N LEU A 94 -9.49 12.38 9.45
CA LEU A 94 -9.00 11.18 10.13
C LEU A 94 -8.49 11.61 11.51
N LYS A 95 -9.08 11.07 12.58
CA LYS A 95 -8.77 11.45 13.97
C LYS A 95 -8.96 10.29 14.93
N ILE A 96 -8.38 10.41 16.12
CA ILE A 96 -8.80 9.62 17.28
C ILE A 96 -10.07 10.27 17.85
N SER A 97 -11.14 9.50 17.96
CA SER A 97 -12.39 9.95 18.57
C SER A 97 -12.28 10.02 20.10
N GLU A 98 -13.25 10.65 20.75
CA GLU A 98 -13.34 10.69 22.22
C GLU A 98 -13.39 9.29 22.87
N THR A 99 -13.88 8.29 22.12
CA THR A 99 -13.91 6.89 22.54
C THR A 99 -12.55 6.19 22.45
N GLY A 100 -11.52 6.85 21.91
CA GLY A 100 -10.20 6.27 21.64
C GLY A 100 -10.12 5.46 20.33
N ASN A 101 -11.22 5.34 19.58
CA ASN A 101 -11.18 4.69 18.27
C ASN A 101 -10.58 5.63 17.20
N LEU A 102 -9.81 5.06 16.28
CA LEU A 102 -9.41 5.74 15.05
C LEU A 102 -10.61 5.79 14.10
N VAL A 103 -11.00 6.99 13.66
CA VAL A 103 -12.20 7.21 12.85
C VAL A 103 -11.93 8.06 11.62
N VAL A 104 -12.65 7.75 10.53
CA VAL A 104 -12.79 8.61 9.36
C VAL A 104 -14.18 9.24 9.41
N SER A 105 -14.24 10.57 9.38
CA SER A 105 -15.48 11.34 9.41
C SER A 105 -15.53 12.39 8.30
N ASN A 106 -16.72 12.86 7.93
CA ASN A 106 -16.90 14.02 7.06
C ASN A 106 -17.00 15.34 7.86
N GLY A 107 -17.19 16.47 7.15
CA GLY A 107 -17.32 17.79 7.78
C GLY A 107 -18.57 17.98 8.65
N GLN A 108 -19.54 17.06 8.57
CA GLN A 108 -20.74 17.01 9.42
C GLN A 108 -20.59 16.02 10.58
N GLU A 109 -19.37 15.53 10.83
CA GLU A 109 -19.03 14.56 11.88
C GLU A 109 -19.69 13.17 11.71
N GLU A 110 -20.24 12.87 10.53
CA GLU A 110 -20.72 11.53 10.23
C GLU A 110 -19.53 10.57 10.15
N ILE A 111 -19.57 9.50 10.95
CA ILE A 111 -18.54 8.45 10.93
C ILE A 111 -18.76 7.56 9.70
N LEU A 112 -17.73 7.48 8.86
CA LEU A 112 -17.71 6.66 7.66
C LEU A 112 -16.96 5.34 7.85
N TRP A 113 -16.00 5.33 8.78
CA TRP A 113 -15.22 4.16 9.17
C TRP A 113 -14.68 4.32 10.60
N SER A 114 -14.51 3.22 11.32
CA SER A 114 -13.93 3.17 12.67
C SER A 114 -13.14 1.87 12.87
N SER A 115 -12.09 1.91 13.69
CA SER A 115 -11.38 0.70 14.17
C SER A 115 -12.26 -0.28 14.92
N ASN A 116 -13.40 0.18 15.46
CA ASN A 116 -14.42 -0.62 16.13
C ASN A 116 -13.88 -1.50 17.28
N VAL A 117 -13.00 -0.92 18.09
CA VAL A 117 -12.50 -1.54 19.31
C VAL A 117 -13.46 -1.23 20.46
N THR A 118 -13.89 -2.27 21.16
CA THR A 118 -14.79 -2.18 22.32
C THR A 118 -14.00 -2.17 23.63
N ASN A 119 -14.60 -1.69 24.72
CA ASN A 119 -14.00 -1.60 26.06
C ASN A 119 -12.75 -0.70 26.14
N LEU A 120 -12.65 0.32 25.29
CA LEU A 120 -11.64 1.36 25.44
C LEU A 120 -12.02 2.26 26.63
N VAL A 121 -11.17 2.31 27.64
CA VAL A 121 -11.25 3.31 28.71
C VAL A 121 -10.60 4.58 28.17
N GLY A 122 -11.37 5.65 28.07
CA GLY A 122 -11.02 6.83 27.26
C GLY A 122 -9.67 7.49 27.56
N SER A 123 -9.22 8.20 26.52
CA SER A 123 -8.21 9.28 26.40
C SER A 123 -6.77 8.96 26.00
N ASN A 124 -6.25 7.75 26.19
CA ASN A 124 -4.83 7.50 25.95
C ASN A 124 -4.63 6.49 24.82
N THR A 125 -5.02 6.84 23.60
CA THR A 125 -4.68 6.04 22.42
C THR A 125 -3.94 6.87 21.39
N SER A 126 -3.04 6.23 20.66
CA SER A 126 -2.36 6.83 19.53
C SER A 126 -2.35 5.85 18.35
N ALA A 127 -2.45 6.38 17.14
CA ALA A 127 -2.27 5.59 15.93
C ALA A 127 -0.87 5.84 15.36
N LEU A 128 -0.13 4.78 15.07
CA LEU A 128 1.25 4.83 14.59
C LEU A 128 1.36 4.10 13.25
N LEU A 129 1.93 4.76 12.24
CA LEU A 129 2.26 4.16 10.95
C LEU A 129 3.69 3.60 10.97
N LEU A 130 3.82 2.27 10.93
CA LEU A 130 5.11 1.59 10.94
C LEU A 130 5.74 1.54 9.53
N ASP A 131 7.06 1.39 9.47
CA ASP A 131 7.80 1.17 8.21
C ASP A 131 7.49 -0.17 7.52
N SER A 132 6.82 -1.09 8.22
CA SER A 132 6.22 -2.28 7.60
C SER A 132 4.97 -1.98 6.78
N GLY A 133 4.40 -0.77 6.92
CA GLY A 133 3.11 -0.38 6.34
C GLY A 133 1.92 -0.72 7.24
N ASN A 134 2.14 -1.34 8.39
CA ASN A 134 1.08 -1.60 9.37
C ASN A 134 0.75 -0.32 10.15
N LEU A 135 -0.50 0.12 10.04
CA LEU A 135 -1.08 1.12 10.91
C LEU A 135 -1.62 0.43 12.16
N VAL A 136 -1.09 0.82 13.32
CA VAL A 136 -1.46 0.23 14.61
C VAL A 136 -2.10 1.27 15.51
N LEU A 137 -3.16 0.89 16.22
CA LEU A 137 -3.69 1.66 17.34
C LEU A 137 -3.06 1.08 18.62
N LYS A 138 -2.48 1.96 19.42
CA LYS A 138 -1.87 1.61 20.70
C LYS A 138 -2.63 2.25 21.84
N ASN A 139 -2.70 1.54 22.95
CA ASN A 139 -2.98 2.14 24.24
C ASN A 139 -1.70 2.83 24.73
N GLU A 140 -1.77 4.04 25.28
CA GLU A 140 -0.65 4.76 25.90
C GLU A 140 -0.54 4.39 27.39
N ASP A 141 -0.78 3.11 27.69
CA ASP A 141 -0.43 2.50 28.98
C ASP A 141 1.08 2.27 29.06
N GLU A 142 1.59 1.90 30.25
CA GLU A 142 3.03 1.68 30.48
C GLU A 142 3.66 0.68 29.49
N ASN A 143 2.86 -0.25 28.95
CA ASN A 143 3.29 -1.29 28.03
C ASN A 143 3.09 -0.96 26.55
N ARG A 144 2.47 0.19 26.24
CA ARG A 144 2.13 0.64 24.88
C ARG A 144 1.47 -0.44 24.01
N THR A 145 0.50 -1.13 24.60
CA THR A 145 -0.06 -2.34 23.99
C THR A 145 -0.78 -2.05 22.67
N THR A 146 -0.52 -2.85 21.64
CA THR A 146 -1.24 -2.76 20.36
C THR A 146 -2.63 -3.37 20.51
N ILE A 147 -3.66 -2.57 20.24
CA ILE A 147 -5.07 -2.95 20.44
C ILE A 147 -5.84 -3.10 19.12
N TRP A 148 -5.32 -2.57 18.02
CA TRP A 148 -5.86 -2.76 16.68
C TRP A 148 -4.75 -2.64 15.63
N GLU A 149 -4.88 -3.37 14.52
CA GLU A 149 -3.90 -3.37 13.43
C GLU A 149 -4.59 -3.44 12.07
N SER A 150 -4.13 -2.61 11.13
CA SER A 150 -4.60 -2.62 9.74
C SER A 150 -4.37 -3.96 9.04
N PHE A 151 -3.29 -4.67 9.39
CA PHE A 151 -2.93 -5.96 8.80
C PHE A 151 -3.95 -7.08 9.10
N GLN A 152 -4.73 -6.94 10.17
CA GLN A 152 -5.83 -7.87 10.47
C GLN A 152 -7.08 -7.59 9.62
N HIS A 153 -7.12 -6.45 8.94
CA HIS A 153 -8.21 -6.01 8.07
C HIS A 153 -7.69 -5.66 6.66
N PRO A 154 -7.13 -6.65 5.94
CA PRO A 154 -6.49 -6.37 4.67
C PRO A 154 -7.52 -6.03 3.59
N SER A 155 -7.09 -5.22 2.62
CA SER A 155 -7.92 -4.89 1.45
C SER A 155 -7.66 -5.90 0.33
N ASN A 156 -7.00 -5.48 -0.76
CA ASN A 156 -6.57 -6.31 -1.89
C ASN A 156 -5.08 -6.71 -1.83
N GLY A 157 -4.24 -5.96 -1.11
CA GLY A 157 -2.79 -6.19 -1.05
C GLY A 157 -2.33 -7.10 0.09
N TYR A 158 -1.32 -7.93 -0.19
CA TYR A 158 -0.53 -8.67 0.81
C TYR A 158 0.87 -8.05 0.89
N LEU A 159 1.33 -7.73 2.11
CA LEU A 159 2.67 -7.23 2.39
C LEU A 159 3.48 -8.34 3.07
N PRO A 160 4.81 -8.38 2.90
CA PRO A 160 5.66 -9.45 3.41
C PRO A 160 5.49 -9.74 4.92
N ASP A 161 5.25 -8.70 5.72
CA ASP A 161 5.09 -8.80 7.17
C ASP A 161 3.64 -9.12 7.61
N MET A 162 2.70 -9.26 6.67
CA MET A 162 1.32 -9.61 6.98
C MET A 162 1.22 -11.09 7.34
N LYS A 163 0.80 -11.36 8.57
CA LYS A 163 0.47 -12.72 9.01
C LYS A 163 -1.00 -13.01 8.70
N LEU A 164 -1.28 -13.69 7.59
CA LEU A 164 -2.59 -14.31 7.38
C LEU A 164 -2.76 -15.39 8.45
N SER A 165 -3.49 -15.05 9.50
CA SER A 165 -3.68 -15.91 10.66
C SER A 165 -5.17 -16.16 10.90
N THR A 166 -5.46 -17.31 11.49
CA THR A 166 -6.77 -17.58 12.07
C THR A 166 -6.65 -17.30 13.56
N ASN A 167 -7.44 -16.37 14.07
CA ASN A 167 -7.55 -16.17 15.51
C ASN A 167 -8.19 -17.43 16.12
N LEU A 168 -7.39 -18.28 16.74
CA LEU A 168 -7.83 -19.57 17.28
C LEU A 168 -8.87 -19.44 18.40
N ARG A 169 -8.96 -18.26 19.03
CA ARG A 169 -9.95 -17.95 20.08
C ARG A 169 -11.30 -17.55 19.50
N THR A 170 -11.33 -16.77 18.42
CA THR A 170 -12.58 -16.26 17.83
C THR A 170 -13.00 -16.97 16.54
N GLY A 171 -12.15 -17.84 16.00
CA GLY A 171 -12.32 -18.46 14.68
C GLY A 171 -12.18 -17.49 13.49
N GLN A 172 -11.87 -16.21 13.74
CA GLN A 172 -11.80 -15.18 12.71
C GLN A 172 -10.55 -15.38 11.85
N LYS A 173 -10.75 -15.58 10.54
CA LYS A 173 -9.67 -15.67 9.56
C LYS A 173 -9.37 -14.31 8.96
N VAL A 174 -8.10 -13.92 8.88
CA VAL A 174 -7.66 -12.78 8.05
C VAL A 174 -7.96 -13.14 6.58
N LYS A 175 -8.87 -12.41 5.93
CA LYS A 175 -9.35 -12.69 4.58
C LYS A 175 -9.01 -11.55 3.62
N LEU A 176 -8.27 -11.86 2.55
CA LEU A 176 -8.07 -10.94 1.43
C LEU A 176 -9.35 -10.82 0.61
N SER A 177 -9.65 -9.61 0.14
CA SER A 177 -10.82 -9.35 -0.70
C SER A 177 -10.44 -8.43 -1.84
N SER A 178 -10.69 -8.87 -3.07
CA SER A 178 -10.43 -8.06 -4.26
C SER A 178 -11.22 -6.75 -4.21
N TRP A 179 -10.69 -5.75 -4.89
CA TRP A 179 -11.43 -4.53 -5.19
C TRP A 179 -12.47 -4.81 -6.27
N LYS A 180 -13.52 -3.98 -6.32
CA LYS A 180 -14.55 -4.09 -7.34
C LYS A 180 -14.03 -3.68 -8.73
N SER A 181 -13.13 -2.71 -8.79
CA SER A 181 -12.40 -2.31 -10.00
C SER A 181 -11.12 -1.53 -9.64
N PRO A 182 -10.20 -1.26 -10.58
CA PRO A 182 -8.97 -0.49 -10.32
C PRO A 182 -9.19 0.93 -9.75
N SER A 183 -10.40 1.48 -9.89
CA SER A 183 -10.78 2.80 -9.36
C SER A 183 -11.89 2.74 -8.30
N ASP A 184 -12.27 1.54 -7.86
CA ASP A 184 -13.30 1.31 -6.85
C ASP A 184 -12.83 0.25 -5.85
N PRO A 185 -12.31 0.67 -4.68
CA PRO A 185 -11.75 -0.23 -3.67
C PRO A 185 -12.81 -0.95 -2.84
N SER A 186 -14.11 -0.71 -3.10
CA SER A 186 -15.18 -1.44 -2.43
C SER A 186 -15.03 -2.95 -2.63
N GLU A 187 -15.67 -3.73 -1.75
CA GLU A 187 -15.60 -5.19 -1.83
C GLU A 187 -16.01 -5.69 -3.23
N GLY A 188 -15.06 -6.35 -3.89
CA GLY A 188 -15.29 -7.07 -5.13
C GLY A 188 -16.21 -8.27 -4.93
N ARG A 189 -16.65 -8.87 -6.05
CA ARG A 189 -17.59 -10.00 -6.03
C ARG A 189 -17.01 -11.14 -5.17
N LYS A 190 -17.80 -11.58 -4.19
CA LYS A 190 -17.48 -12.68 -3.27
C LYS A 190 -17.53 -14.03 -3.98
N ASP A 191 -16.66 -14.25 -4.96
CA ASP A 191 -16.31 -15.62 -5.28
C ASP A 191 -15.56 -16.13 -4.05
N LYS A 192 -16.02 -17.23 -3.44
CA LYS A 192 -15.38 -17.85 -2.26
C LYS A 192 -13.96 -18.30 -2.64
N VAL A 193 -13.01 -17.39 -2.63
CA VAL A 193 -11.59 -17.71 -2.68
C VAL A 193 -11.12 -17.72 -1.23
N GLU A 194 -11.33 -18.83 -0.54
CA GLU A 194 -10.48 -19.15 0.60
C GLU A 194 -9.14 -19.58 0.00
N ILE A 195 -8.19 -18.65 -0.10
CA ILE A 195 -6.81 -19.00 -0.45
C ILE A 195 -6.25 -19.71 0.78
N ASN A 196 -6.32 -21.05 0.79
CA ASN A 196 -5.73 -21.85 1.87
C ASN A 196 -4.22 -21.96 1.61
N MET A 197 -3.51 -20.86 1.86
CA MET A 197 -2.09 -20.69 1.53
C MET A 197 -1.16 -21.57 2.38
N GLY A 198 -1.68 -22.25 3.41
CA GLY A 198 -0.92 -23.24 4.19
C GLY A 198 -0.35 -24.40 3.36
N ASN A 199 -0.85 -24.60 2.13
CA ASN A 199 -0.37 -25.62 1.20
C ASN A 199 0.27 -25.05 -0.08
N LEU A 200 0.49 -23.73 -0.19
CA LEU A 200 1.18 -23.17 -1.35
C LEU A 200 2.71 -23.22 -1.11
N PRO A 201 3.48 -23.83 -2.02
CA PRO A 201 4.93 -23.86 -1.89
C PRO A 201 5.49 -22.43 -1.99
N LEU A 202 6.23 -22.02 -0.97
CA LEU A 202 6.80 -20.69 -0.84
C LEU A 202 8.27 -20.73 -1.27
N PHE A 203 8.61 -20.03 -2.35
CA PHE A 203 9.97 -20.01 -2.90
C PHE A 203 10.68 -18.70 -2.55
N LYS A 204 11.97 -18.79 -2.22
CA LYS A 204 12.79 -17.57 -2.06
C LYS A 204 13.10 -16.98 -3.43
N PHE A 205 13.26 -15.66 -3.51
CA PHE A 205 13.64 -14.99 -4.76
C PHE A 205 14.94 -15.57 -5.36
N GLU A 206 15.95 -15.83 -4.52
CA GLU A 206 17.24 -16.40 -4.93
C GLU A 206 17.11 -17.80 -5.54
N GLU A 207 16.17 -18.58 -5.03
CA GLU A 207 15.87 -19.92 -5.54
C GLU A 207 15.25 -19.84 -6.93
N LEU A 208 14.27 -18.96 -7.12
CA LEU A 208 13.65 -18.71 -8.43
C LEU A 208 14.63 -18.08 -9.43
N ALA A 209 15.51 -17.18 -8.96
CA ALA A 209 16.58 -16.61 -9.76
C ALA A 209 17.54 -17.72 -10.23
N THR A 210 17.96 -18.61 -9.34
CA THR A 210 18.81 -19.76 -9.70
C THR A 210 18.11 -20.67 -10.71
N ALA A 211 16.85 -21.03 -10.45
CA ALA A 211 16.06 -21.90 -11.32
C ALA A 211 15.91 -21.34 -12.74
N THR A 212 15.77 -20.03 -12.88
CA THR A 212 15.57 -19.31 -14.15
C THR A 212 16.87 -18.80 -14.79
N ASN A 213 18.05 -19.16 -14.27
CA ASN A 213 19.34 -18.59 -14.71
C ASN A 213 19.36 -17.05 -14.65
N ASN A 214 18.96 -16.51 -13.50
CA ASN A 214 18.77 -15.09 -13.22
C ASN A 214 17.77 -14.41 -14.19
N PHE A 215 16.63 -15.08 -14.44
CA PHE A 215 15.60 -14.62 -15.38
C PHE A 215 16.16 -14.39 -16.78
N ASP A 216 16.91 -15.38 -17.28
CA ASP A 216 17.53 -15.35 -18.60
C ASP A 216 16.47 -15.18 -19.69
N ILE A 217 16.68 -14.21 -20.58
CA ILE A 217 15.75 -13.92 -21.68
C ILE A 217 15.56 -15.12 -22.61
N THR A 218 16.55 -16.01 -22.72
CA THR A 218 16.47 -17.23 -23.50
C THR A 218 15.48 -18.26 -22.90
N LYS A 219 15.21 -18.18 -21.60
CA LYS A 219 14.22 -19.02 -20.91
C LYS A 219 12.83 -18.39 -20.86
N LYS A 220 12.63 -17.24 -21.51
CA LYS A 220 11.33 -16.57 -21.53
C LYS A 220 10.29 -17.39 -22.30
N LEU A 221 9.21 -17.76 -21.62
CA LEU A 221 8.07 -18.46 -22.20
C LEU A 221 7.09 -17.49 -22.88
N GLY A 222 7.02 -16.25 -22.40
CA GLY A 222 6.13 -15.24 -22.95
C GLY A 222 6.18 -13.94 -22.15
N GLN A 223 5.44 -12.94 -22.61
CA GLN A 223 5.23 -11.69 -21.86
C GLN A 223 3.83 -11.17 -22.16
N GLY A 224 3.08 -10.92 -21.09
CA GLY A 224 1.81 -10.19 -21.15
C GLY A 224 1.95 -8.77 -20.59
N GLY A 225 0.83 -8.10 -20.36
CA GLY A 225 0.79 -6.75 -19.78
C GLY A 225 1.44 -6.62 -18.39
N PHE A 226 1.60 -7.74 -17.69
CA PHE A 226 2.03 -7.80 -16.28
C PHE A 226 3.47 -8.28 -16.09
N GLY A 227 4.21 -8.47 -17.19
CA GLY A 227 5.62 -8.83 -17.17
C GLY A 227 5.95 -10.17 -17.86
N PRO A 228 7.25 -10.46 -17.99
CA PRO A 228 7.73 -11.69 -18.60
C PRO A 228 7.54 -12.92 -17.70
N VAL A 229 7.21 -14.04 -18.33
CA VAL A 229 7.17 -15.37 -17.72
C VAL A 229 8.39 -16.16 -18.19
N TYR A 230 9.12 -16.77 -17.28
CA TYR A 230 10.34 -17.55 -17.54
C TYR A 230 10.14 -19.00 -17.17
N LYS A 231 10.78 -19.90 -17.91
CA LYS A 231 10.94 -21.29 -17.53
C LYS A 231 12.05 -21.41 -16.50
N GLY A 232 11.78 -22.07 -15.38
CA GLY A 232 12.76 -22.41 -14.37
C GLY A 232 12.82 -23.92 -14.12
N THR A 233 13.93 -24.39 -13.57
CA THR A 233 14.09 -25.77 -13.08
C THR A 233 14.58 -25.70 -11.65
N LEU A 234 13.80 -26.22 -10.71
CA LEU A 234 14.15 -26.29 -9.29
C LEU A 234 15.26 -27.32 -9.04
N GLN A 235 15.86 -27.31 -7.84
CA GLN A 235 16.96 -28.22 -7.49
C GLN A 235 16.56 -29.70 -7.53
N ASP A 236 15.29 -29.99 -7.30
CA ASP A 236 14.70 -31.34 -7.39
C ASP A 236 14.40 -31.77 -8.85
N GLY A 237 14.71 -30.93 -9.84
CA GLY A 237 14.45 -31.18 -11.24
C GLY A 237 13.04 -30.79 -11.70
N LYS A 238 12.18 -30.30 -10.81
CA LYS A 238 10.82 -29.87 -11.18
C LYS A 238 10.87 -28.62 -12.06
N GLU A 239 10.19 -28.69 -13.21
CA GLU A 239 10.02 -27.53 -14.07
C GLU A 239 8.93 -26.60 -13.54
N ILE A 240 9.19 -25.30 -13.56
CA ILE A 240 8.28 -24.26 -13.11
C ILE A 240 8.19 -23.14 -14.15
N ALA A 241 7.07 -22.43 -14.18
CA ALA A 241 6.96 -21.15 -14.86
C ALA A 241 6.99 -20.05 -13.80
N VAL A 242 7.93 -19.11 -13.89
CA VAL A 242 8.11 -18.00 -12.95
C VAL A 242 7.69 -16.71 -13.62
N LYS A 243 6.66 -16.05 -13.07
CA LYS A 243 6.21 -14.76 -13.58
C LYS A 243 6.91 -13.63 -12.85
N ARG A 244 7.70 -12.83 -13.57
CA ARG A 244 8.42 -11.69 -12.99
C ARG A 244 7.65 -10.40 -13.21
N LEU A 245 7.32 -9.73 -12.11
CA LEU A 245 6.80 -8.37 -12.15
C LEU A 245 7.80 -7.42 -12.85
N SER A 246 7.32 -6.74 -13.90
CA SER A 246 8.08 -5.68 -14.54
C SER A 246 8.05 -4.42 -13.67
N ARG A 247 9.22 -3.79 -13.47
CA ARG A 247 9.33 -2.49 -12.79
C ARG A 247 8.61 -1.35 -13.52
N ALA A 248 8.18 -1.57 -14.77
CA ALA A 248 7.63 -0.53 -15.64
C ALA A 248 6.11 -0.36 -15.57
N SER A 249 5.36 -1.21 -14.86
CA SER A 249 3.90 -1.05 -14.78
C SER A 249 3.50 -0.45 -13.43
N GLY A 250 2.89 0.73 -13.47
CA GLY A 250 2.35 1.43 -12.30
C GLY A 250 1.19 0.73 -11.59
N GLN A 251 0.75 -0.43 -12.09
CA GLN A 251 -0.34 -1.27 -11.56
C GLN A 251 0.12 -2.69 -11.17
N GLY A 252 1.41 -2.99 -11.27
CA GLY A 252 1.93 -4.37 -11.31
C GLY A 252 1.53 -5.26 -10.13
N LEU A 253 1.53 -4.75 -8.90
CA LEU A 253 1.29 -5.59 -7.71
C LEU A 253 -0.17 -6.04 -7.57
N GLU A 254 -1.14 -5.16 -7.88
CA GLU A 254 -2.57 -5.45 -7.74
C GLU A 254 -3.05 -6.48 -8.77
N GLU A 255 -2.61 -6.35 -10.02
CA GLU A 255 -2.97 -7.25 -11.10
C GLU A 255 -2.20 -8.57 -11.02
N PHE A 256 -0.96 -8.56 -10.51
CA PHE A 256 -0.24 -9.78 -10.16
C PHE A 256 -0.93 -10.57 -9.06
N MET A 257 -1.48 -9.92 -8.04
CA MET A 257 -2.25 -10.61 -7.00
C MET A 257 -3.58 -11.15 -7.54
N ASN A 258 -4.28 -10.42 -8.42
CA ASN A 258 -5.47 -10.93 -9.08
C ASN A 258 -5.16 -12.15 -9.97
N GLU A 259 -4.06 -12.12 -10.71
CA GLU A 259 -3.65 -13.22 -11.58
C GLU A 259 -3.08 -14.38 -10.79
N ALA A 260 -2.37 -14.14 -9.68
CA ALA A 260 -1.94 -15.15 -8.72
C ALA A 260 -3.14 -15.92 -8.15
N VAL A 261 -4.20 -15.20 -7.80
CA VAL A 261 -5.48 -15.76 -7.34
C VAL A 261 -6.22 -16.52 -8.44
N VAL A 262 -6.11 -16.10 -9.70
CA VAL A 262 -6.71 -16.81 -10.85
C VAL A 262 -5.92 -18.06 -11.21
N ILE A 263 -4.59 -18.00 -11.20
CA ILE A 263 -3.70 -19.12 -11.50
C ILE A 263 -3.77 -20.18 -10.39
N SER A 264 -3.88 -19.78 -9.11
CA SER A 264 -4.12 -20.71 -8.00
C SER A 264 -5.46 -21.44 -8.08
N LYS A 265 -6.44 -20.90 -8.82
CA LYS A 265 -7.73 -21.57 -9.10
C LYS A 265 -7.65 -22.55 -10.28
N LEU A 266 -6.70 -22.37 -11.19
CA LEU A 266 -6.63 -23.10 -12.46
C LEU A 266 -5.65 -24.27 -12.45
N GLN A 267 -4.67 -24.30 -11.53
CA GLN A 267 -3.67 -25.36 -11.50
C GLN A 267 -3.64 -26.10 -10.18
N GLY A 268 -4.10 -27.36 -10.21
CA GLY A 268 -3.47 -28.38 -9.38
C GLY A 268 -1.98 -28.46 -9.73
N GLU A 269 -1.14 -28.20 -8.73
CA GLU A 269 0.24 -28.69 -8.59
C GLU A 269 1.40 -28.10 -9.43
N ASN A 270 1.20 -27.24 -10.44
CA ASN A 270 2.31 -26.87 -11.36
C ASN A 270 2.62 -25.38 -11.61
N ALA A 271 2.04 -24.42 -10.89
CA ALA A 271 2.40 -22.99 -11.01
C ALA A 271 3.10 -22.45 -9.75
N CYS A 272 4.23 -21.77 -9.93
CA CYS A 272 4.92 -21.00 -8.89
C CYS A 272 4.88 -19.52 -9.27
N LEU A 273 4.33 -18.69 -8.38
CA LEU A 273 4.21 -17.25 -8.58
C LEU A 273 5.35 -16.50 -7.88
#